data_AF-B9ZT83-F1
#
_entry.id   AF-B9ZT83-F1
#
_cell.length_a   1.000
_cell.length_b   1.000
_cell.length_c   1.000
_cell.angle_alpha   90.00
_cell.angle_beta   90.00
_cell.angle_gamma   90.00
#
_symmetry.space_group_name_H-M   'P 1'
#
loop_
_entity.id
_entity.type
_entity.pdbx_description
1 polymer ?
#
loop_
_entity_poly.entity_id
_entity_poly.type
_entity_poly.pdbx_seq_one_letter_code
_entity_poly.pdbx_strand_id
1 'polypeptide(L)'
;EPIIWKMLQEVMQGHPILLNRAPTLHRLGIQAFQPILVSGKAIHLHPLVCGGFNADFDGDQMAVHVPLSLEAQAEARLLMLSHKNLLSPATGEPISV
;
A
#
# COMPACT_ATOMS: atom_id res chain seq x y z
N GLU A 1 -22.38 -6.20 14.92
CA GLU A 1 -20.92 -6.44 14.73
C GLU A 1 -20.26 -6.82 16.05
N PRO A 2 -19.44 -7.88 16.07
CA PRO A 2 -18.53 -8.15 17.17
C PRO A 2 -17.70 -6.90 17.52
N ILE A 3 -17.54 -6.61 18.81
CA ILE A 3 -16.83 -5.42 19.31
C ILE A 3 -15.39 -5.30 18.75
N ILE A 4 -14.77 -6.44 18.47
CA ILE A 4 -13.42 -6.56 17.91
C ILE A 4 -13.31 -5.85 16.56
N TRP A 5 -14.31 -5.98 15.68
CA TRP A 5 -14.26 -5.37 14.35
C TRP A 5 -14.36 -3.85 14.40
N LYS A 6 -15.17 -3.32 15.32
CA LYS A 6 -15.26 -1.88 15.56
C LYS A 6 -13.94 -1.32 16.10
N MET A 7 -13.36 -1.99 17.10
CA MET A 7 -12.04 -1.61 17.62
C MET A 7 -10.95 -1.66 16.55
N LEU A 8 -10.97 -2.68 15.69
CA LEU A 8 -10.00 -2.78 14.60
C LEU A 8 -10.15 -1.64 13.58
N GLN A 9 -11.38 -1.26 13.22
CA GLN A 9 -11.64 -0.11 12.35
C GLN A 9 -11.10 1.19 12.95
N GLU A 10 -11.35 1.42 14.25
CA GLU A 10 -10.86 2.60 14.96
C GLU A 10 -9.33 2.64 15.02
N VAL A 11 -8.69 1.52 15.36
CA VAL A 11 -7.22 1.42 15.43
C VAL A 11 -6.55 1.62 14.06
N MET A 12 -7.18 1.13 12.98
CA MET A 12 -6.62 1.25 11.64
C MET A 12 -6.84 2.64 11.01
N GLN A 13 -7.73 3.45 11.57
CA GLN A 13 -8.04 4.78 11.04
C GLN A 13 -6.80 5.68 11.13
N GLY A 14 -6.29 6.12 9.97
CA GLY A 14 -5.09 6.96 9.90
C GLY A 14 -3.76 6.21 10.09
N HIS A 15 -3.80 4.88 10.29
CA HIS A 15 -2.62 4.03 10.40
C HIS A 15 -2.26 3.44 9.03
N PRO A 16 -1.23 3.96 8.32
CA PRO A 16 -0.87 3.45 7.01
C PRO A 16 -0.28 2.03 7.11
N ILE A 17 -0.49 1.23 6.07
CA ILE A 17 0.24 -0.03 5.84
C ILE A 17 1.16 0.11 4.64
N LEU A 18 2.19 -0.72 4.56
CA LEU A 18 3.03 -0.83 3.36
C LEU A 18 2.68 -2.12 2.63
N LEU A 19 2.42 -2.03 1.33
CA LEU A 19 2.32 -3.17 0.43
C LEU A 19 3.63 -3.35 -0.33
N ASN A 20 4.09 -4.59 -0.46
CA ASN A 20 5.29 -4.96 -1.20
C ASN A 20 5.00 -6.16 -2.12
N ARG A 21 5.41 -6.08 -3.39
CA ARG A 21 5.43 -7.23 -4.32
C ARG A 21 6.87 -7.62 -4.62
N ALA A 22 7.20 -8.90 -4.45
CA ALA A 22 8.51 -9.44 -4.79
C ALA A 22 8.56 -9.88 -6.27
N PRO A 23 9.70 -9.72 -6.97
CA PRO A 23 10.92 -9.04 -6.55
C PRO A 23 10.78 -7.51 -6.59
N THR A 24 11.35 -6.81 -5.61
CA THR A 24 11.34 -5.34 -5.55
C THR A 24 12.44 -4.76 -6.44
N LEU A 25 12.08 -4.35 -7.66
CA LEU A 25 13.05 -3.83 -8.65
C LEU A 25 13.41 -2.35 -8.46
N HIS A 26 12.50 -1.58 -7.88
CA HIS A 26 12.65 -0.14 -7.67
C HIS A 26 11.78 0.33 -6.50
N ARG A 27 11.97 1.58 -6.05
CA ARG A 27 11.28 2.12 -4.87
C ARG A 27 9.76 2.01 -4.89
N LEU A 28 9.13 2.01 -6.07
CA LEU A 28 7.67 1.90 -6.21
C LEU A 28 7.13 0.50 -5.95
N GLY A 29 8.00 -0.52 -5.84
CA GLY A 29 7.62 -1.86 -5.45
C GLY A 29 7.27 -1.99 -3.97
N ILE A 30 7.40 -0.90 -3.19
CA ILE A 30 6.85 -0.75 -1.85
C ILE A 30 6.12 0.60 -1.78
N GLN A 31 4.83 0.60 -1.44
CA GLN A 31 4.06 1.83 -1.27
C GLN A 31 3.16 1.77 -0.05
N ALA A 32 2.87 2.95 0.52
CA ALA A 32 1.96 3.08 1.65
C ALA A 32 0.51 3.30 1.18
N PHE A 33 -0.42 2.70 1.92
CA PHE A 33 -1.86 2.84 1.71
C PHE A 33 -2.59 3.02 3.04
N GLN A 34 -3.70 3.75 3.03
CA GLN A 34 -4.68 3.66 4.10
C GLN A 34 -5.49 2.37 3.90
N PRO A 35 -5.43 1.40 4.82
CA PRO A 35 -6.16 0.16 4.65
C PRO A 35 -7.67 0.37 4.82
N ILE A 36 -8.46 -0.36 4.03
CA ILE A 36 -9.90 -0.50 4.17
C ILE A 36 -10.17 -1.98 4.47
N LEU A 37 -10.82 -2.27 5.59
CA LEU A 37 -11.19 -3.62 5.95
C LEU A 37 -12.24 -4.17 4.99
N VAL A 38 -11.98 -5.35 4.45
CA VAL A 38 -12.88 -6.05 3.53
C VAL A 38 -13.14 -7.47 4.03
N SER A 39 -14.28 -8.03 3.65
CA SER A 39 -14.52 -9.46 3.82
C SER A 39 -13.73 -10.26 2.78
N GLY A 40 -13.17 -11.40 3.17
CA GLY A 40 -12.43 -12.29 2.28
C GLY A 40 -10.97 -12.47 2.72
N LYS A 41 -10.18 -13.10 1.84
CA LYS A 41 -8.75 -13.41 2.10
C LYS A 41 -7.79 -12.68 1.15
N ALA A 42 -8.32 -12.04 0.10
CA ALA A 42 -7.52 -11.37 -0.91
C ALA A 42 -7.29 -9.90 -0.54
N ILE A 43 -6.10 -9.38 -0.85
CA ILE A 43 -5.80 -7.95 -0.77
C ILE A 43 -6.39 -7.29 -2.01
N HIS A 44 -7.12 -6.19 -1.81
CA HIS A 44 -7.58 -5.36 -2.93
C HIS A 44 -6.52 -4.31 -3.23
N LEU A 45 -6.01 -4.31 -4.45
CA LEU A 45 -5.02 -3.35 -4.93
C LEU A 45 -5.67 -2.35 -5.89
N HIS A 46 -5.27 -1.07 -5.79
CA HIS A 46 -5.78 -0.05 -6.70
C HIS A 46 -5.21 -0.25 -8.13
N PRO A 47 -6.00 -0.24 -9.21
CA PRO A 47 -5.51 -0.55 -10.56
C PRO A 47 -4.35 0.34 -11.03
N LEU A 48 -4.39 1.64 -10.72
CA LEU A 48 -3.33 2.58 -11.12
C LEU A 48 -1.97 2.32 -10.46
N VAL A 49 -1.88 1.54 -9.39
CA VAL A 49 -0.55 1.21 -8.81
C VAL A 49 0.03 -0.09 -9.36
N CYS A 50 -0.73 -0.86 -10.15
CA CYS A 50 -0.27 -2.14 -10.72
C CYS A 50 1.03 -1.97 -11.53
N GLY A 51 1.13 -0.94 -12.37
CA GLY A 51 2.36 -0.63 -13.12
C GLY A 51 3.57 -0.42 -12.20
N GLY A 52 3.40 0.30 -11.08
CA GLY A 52 4.43 0.53 -10.08
C GLY A 52 4.84 -0.71 -9.28
N PHE A 53 4.01 -1.76 -9.22
CA PHE A 53 4.36 -3.05 -8.62
C PHE A 53 4.75 -4.11 -9.67
N ASN A 54 4.61 -3.79 -10.96
CA ASN A 54 4.60 -4.75 -12.06
C ASN A 54 3.56 -5.88 -11.86
N ALA A 55 2.49 -5.61 -11.10
CA ALA A 55 1.53 -6.61 -10.64
C ALA A 55 0.41 -6.87 -11.66
N ASP A 56 0.00 -8.13 -11.76
CA ASP A 56 -1.24 -8.54 -12.40
C ASP A 56 -2.16 -9.24 -11.38
N PHE A 57 -3.20 -9.95 -11.86
CA PHE A 57 -4.19 -10.60 -11.01
C PHE A 57 -4.38 -12.08 -11.36
N ASP A 58 -3.35 -12.74 -11.86
CA ASP A 58 -3.39 -14.16 -12.23
C ASP A 58 -3.02 -15.13 -11.09
N GLY A 59 -2.63 -14.59 -9.93
CA GLY A 59 -2.15 -15.36 -8.78
C GLY A 59 -1.08 -14.63 -7.94
N ASP A 60 -0.66 -13.45 -8.37
CA ASP A 60 0.25 -12.56 -7.65
C ASP A 60 -0.09 -12.39 -6.16
N GLN A 61 0.96 -12.40 -5.34
CA GLN A 61 0.88 -12.19 -3.90
C GLN A 61 1.67 -10.96 -3.47
N MET A 62 1.21 -10.31 -2.39
CA MET A 62 1.87 -9.16 -1.80
C MET A 62 2.05 -9.35 -0.29
N ALA A 63 3.17 -8.86 0.23
CA ALA A 63 3.40 -8.76 1.65
C ALA A 63 2.80 -7.45 2.18
N VAL A 64 2.28 -7.50 3.42
CA VAL A 64 1.82 -6.33 4.16
C VAL A 64 2.73 -6.10 5.35
N HIS A 65 3.21 -4.87 5.50
CA HIS A 65 4.00 -4.44 6.67
C HIS A 65 3.27 -3.33 7.41
N VAL A 66 3.34 -3.36 8.75
CA VAL A 66 2.72 -2.36 9.62
C VAL A 66 3.82 -1.51 10.25
N PRO A 67 3.97 -0.22 9.87
CA PRO A 67 4.86 0.71 10.55
C PRO A 67 4.41 0.89 12.00
N LEU A 68 5.31 0.70 12.96
CA LEU A 68 4.97 0.72 14.39
C LEU A 68 5.20 2.10 15.02
N SER A 69 6.40 2.67 14.87
CA SER A 69 6.74 3.96 15.50
C SER A 69 6.04 5.14 14.83
N LEU A 70 5.90 6.25 15.56
CA LEU A 70 5.26 7.45 15.02
C LEU A 70 6.06 8.03 13.84
N GLU A 71 7.39 7.93 13.90
CA GLU A 71 8.31 8.33 12.84
C GLU A 71 8.10 7.49 11.59
N ALA A 72 8.06 6.15 11.73
CA ALA A 72 7.84 5.25 10.60
C ALA A 72 6.45 5.47 9.95
N GLN A 73 5.42 5.70 10.77
CA GLN A 73 4.10 6.05 10.24
C GLN A 73 4.08 7.44 9.57
N ALA A 74 4.84 8.41 10.10
CA ALA A 74 4.98 9.73 9.49
C ALA A 74 5.69 9.65 8.14
N GLU A 75 6.78 8.89 8.02
CA GLU A 75 7.47 8.63 6.76
C GLU A 75 6.56 7.92 5.76
N ALA A 76 5.81 6.91 6.20
CA ALA A 76 4.85 6.21 5.35
C ALA A 76 3.79 7.19 4.78
N ARG A 77 3.23 8.08 5.63
CA ARG A 77 2.25 9.10 5.22
C ARG A 77 2.86 10.20 4.34
N LEU A 78 4.05 10.66 4.68
CA LEU A 78 4.66 11.83 4.04
C LEU A 78 5.35 11.49 2.74
N LEU A 79 6.05 10.36 2.68
CA LEU A 79 6.96 9.99 1.60
C LEU A 79 6.43 8.83 0.76
N MET A 80 5.78 7.84 1.38
CA MET A 80 5.50 6.56 0.71
C MET A 80 4.06 6.39 0.23
N LEU A 81 3.12 7.28 0.59
CA LEU A 81 1.74 7.16 0.11
C LEU A 81 1.69 7.11 -1.41
N SER A 82 0.92 6.17 -1.94
CA SER A 82 0.82 5.92 -3.38
C SER A 82 0.48 7.17 -4.19
N HIS A 83 -0.48 7.98 -3.72
CA HIS A 83 -0.88 9.24 -4.40
C HIS A 83 0.19 10.34 -4.41
N LYS A 84 1.30 10.17 -3.68
CA LYS A 84 2.45 11.08 -3.71
C LYS A 84 3.56 10.63 -4.66
N ASN A 85 3.46 9.40 -5.16
CA ASN A 85 4.46 8.75 -5.99
C ASN A 85 3.89 8.43 -7.37
N LEU A 86 3.46 9.48 -8.09
CA LEU A 86 2.76 9.36 -9.38
C LEU A 86 3.71 9.34 -10.59
N LEU A 87 4.94 9.83 -10.41
CA LEU A 87 5.93 9.95 -11.49
C LEU A 87 7.05 8.92 -11.31
N SER A 88 7.50 8.37 -12.44
CA SER A 88 8.61 7.45 -12.52
C SER A 88 9.89 8.16 -12.05
N PRO A 89 10.64 7.60 -11.10
CA PRO A 89 11.89 8.20 -10.65
C PRO A 89 12.98 8.20 -11.72
N ALA A 90 12.84 7.32 -12.73
CA ALA A 90 13.82 7.15 -13.79
C ALA A 90 13.58 8.12 -14.95
N THR A 91 12.32 8.34 -15.34
CA THR A 91 11.97 9.12 -16.54
C THR A 91 11.27 10.44 -16.23
N GLY A 92 10.69 10.59 -15.02
CA GLY A 92 9.84 11.73 -14.67
C GLY A 92 8.43 11.67 -15.29
N GLU A 93 8.14 10.67 -16.11
CA GLU A 93 6.82 10.47 -16.72
C GLU A 93 5.84 9.81 -15.73
N PRO A 94 4.51 9.95 -15.94
CA PRO A 94 3.52 9.22 -15.13
C PRO A 94 3.74 7.70 -15.15
N ILE A 95 3.67 7.04 -13.99
CA ILE A 95 3.90 5.58 -13.88
C ILE A 95 2.74 4.78 -14.48
N SER A 96 1.51 5.27 -14.29
CA SER A 96 0.30 4.67 -14.82
C SER A 96 -0.67 5.79 -15.20
N VAL A 97 -1.19 5.73 -16.42
CA VAL A 97 -2.25 6.61 -16.95
C VAL A 97 -3.42 5.73 -17.35
#